data_AF-A0A6P5BYU3-F1
#
_entry.id   AF-A0A6P5BYU3-F1
#
_cell.length_a   1.000
_cell.length_b   1.000
_cell.length_c   1.000
_cell.angle_alpha   90.00
_cell.angle_beta   90.00
_cell.angle_gamma   90.00
#
_symmetry.space_group_name_H-M   'P 1'
#
loop_
_entity.id
_entity.type
_entity.pdbx_description
1 polymer ?
#
loop_
_entity_poly.entity_id
_entity_poly.type
_entity_poly.pdbx_seq_one_letter_code
_entity_poly.pdbx_strand_id
1 'polypeptide(L)'
;MKRLDVNAAGIWEPKKGDVLCSRHFKKTDFDRSTPNIKLKPGVVPSIFDSVSHSQGKREKLHYRKNFTLKALPVTNHNHKLVDTSSCVEEFQSQFIFEHSYSVMDSPKKLKHKLDHVISELEDTKKSLQNVLNREKRFQKSLRKTIRELKDECLISQETAKRLEAFCWDWCQESIEQDYIS
;
A
#
# COMPACT_ATOMS: atom_id res chain seq x y z
N MET A 1 37.22 5.17 0.92
CA MET A 1 37.06 3.70 0.82
C MET A 1 36.28 3.39 -0.44
N LYS A 2 36.84 2.61 -1.37
CA LYS A 2 36.12 2.15 -2.55
C LYS A 2 35.25 0.95 -2.14
N ARG A 3 33.97 0.94 -2.49
CA ARG A 3 33.06 -0.17 -2.17
C ARG A 3 33.33 -1.32 -3.13
N LEU A 4 33.41 -2.54 -2.60
CA LEU A 4 33.43 -3.74 -3.42
C LEU A 4 32.02 -3.95 -3.98
N ASP A 5 31.95 -4.30 -5.25
CA ASP A 5 30.70 -4.77 -5.85
C ASP A 5 30.34 -6.12 -5.20
N VAL A 6 29.07 -6.29 -4.83
CA VAL A 6 28.61 -7.53 -4.16
C VAL A 6 28.42 -8.66 -5.19
N ASN A 7 28.23 -8.30 -6.46
CA ASN A 7 27.95 -9.24 -7.55
C ASN A 7 29.19 -9.50 -8.42
N ALA A 8 30.15 -8.58 -8.42
CA ALA A 8 31.45 -8.76 -9.06
C ALA A 8 32.54 -8.67 -7.99
N ALA A 9 33.49 -9.60 -7.94
CA ALA A 9 34.57 -9.59 -6.95
C ALA A 9 35.60 -8.44 -7.11
N GLY A 10 35.18 -7.30 -7.70
CA GLY A 10 35.97 -6.12 -7.98
C GLY A 10 35.39 -4.86 -7.35
N ILE A 11 36.05 -3.73 -7.61
CA ILE A 11 35.64 -2.40 -7.14
C ILE A 11 34.38 -1.97 -7.90
N TRP A 12 33.37 -1.45 -7.20
CA TRP A 12 32.19 -0.91 -7.85
C TRP A 12 32.49 0.42 -8.54
N GLU A 13 32.07 0.52 -9.81
CA GLU A 13 32.16 1.74 -10.63
C GLU A 13 30.80 2.03 -11.29
N PRO A 14 30.36 3.32 -11.31
CA PRO A 14 29.06 3.68 -11.85
C PRO A 14 28.99 3.48 -13.37
N LYS A 15 27.97 2.79 -13.83
CA LYS A 15 27.64 2.57 -15.24
C LYS A 15 26.73 3.69 -15.75
N LYS A 16 26.55 3.79 -17.07
CA LYS A 16 25.66 4.78 -17.72
C LYS A 16 24.21 4.74 -17.23
N GLY A 17 23.75 3.59 -16.70
CA GLY A 17 22.42 3.41 -16.13
C GLY A 17 22.31 3.68 -14.63
N ASP A 18 23.42 3.90 -13.93
CA ASP A 18 23.43 4.14 -12.48
C ASP A 18 23.09 5.60 -12.21
N VAL A 19 21.91 5.83 -11.64
CA VAL A 19 21.37 7.17 -11.39
C VAL A 19 21.08 7.38 -9.91
N LEU A 20 21.30 8.60 -9.43
CA LEU A 20 20.93 9.03 -8.08
C LEU A 20 19.77 10.01 -8.17
N CYS A 21 18.81 9.87 -7.25
CA CYS A 21 17.71 10.84 -7.15
C CYS A 21 18.18 12.17 -6.55
N SER A 22 17.48 13.27 -6.88
CA SER A 22 17.84 14.63 -6.45
C SER A 22 17.82 14.85 -4.92
N ARG A 23 17.16 13.97 -4.16
CA ARG A 23 17.08 14.02 -2.69
C ARG A 23 18.43 13.88 -1.99
N HIS A 24 19.43 13.29 -2.66
CA HIS A 24 20.77 13.11 -2.10
C HIS A 24 21.66 14.36 -2.18
N PHE A 25 21.18 15.42 -2.81
CA PHE A 25 21.90 16.67 -3.05
C PHE A 25 21.21 17.84 -2.35
N LYS A 26 21.99 18.83 -1.90
CA LYS A 26 21.43 20.03 -1.28
C LYS A 26 20.82 20.92 -2.36
N LYS A 27 19.81 21.71 -2.00
CA LYS A 27 19.18 22.66 -2.93
C LYS A 27 20.16 23.67 -3.53
N THR A 28 21.25 23.96 -2.83
CA THR A 28 22.35 24.86 -3.23
C THR A 28 23.24 24.30 -4.33
N ASP A 29 23.21 22.98 -4.52
CA ASP A 29 24.11 22.26 -5.41
C ASP A 29 23.56 22.22 -6.85
N PHE A 30 22.31 22.65 -7.02
CA PHE A 30 21.66 22.78 -8.30
C PHE A 30 21.90 24.16 -8.90
N ASP A 31 22.21 24.18 -10.19
CA ASP A 31 22.18 25.36 -11.02
C ASP A 31 20.76 25.59 -11.56
N ARG A 32 20.21 26.77 -11.25
CA ARG A 32 18.88 27.22 -11.68
C ARG A 32 18.95 28.38 -12.67
N SER A 33 20.15 28.74 -13.13
CA SER A 33 20.33 29.81 -14.12
C SER A 33 19.73 29.47 -15.48
N THR A 34 19.56 28.18 -15.78
CA THR A 34 18.93 27.71 -17.02
C THR A 34 17.52 27.15 -16.75
N PRO A 35 16.64 27.10 -17.77
CA PRO A 35 15.29 26.52 -17.64
C PRO A 35 15.30 25.07 -17.13
N ASN A 36 16.39 24.34 -17.37
CA ASN A 36 16.59 22.98 -16.88
C ASN A 36 17.48 22.99 -15.63
N ILE A 37 16.97 22.41 -14.54
CA ILE A 37 17.73 22.30 -13.30
C ILE A 37 18.82 21.23 -13.48
N LYS A 38 20.08 21.61 -13.27
CA LYS A 38 21.25 20.70 -13.39
C LYS A 38 22.08 20.72 -12.12
N LEU A 39 22.86 19.68 -11.87
CA LEU A 39 23.86 19.71 -10.80
C LEU A 39 25.06 20.55 -11.25
N LYS A 40 25.63 21.32 -10.32
CA LYS A 40 26.90 22.03 -10.55
C LYS A 40 28.04 21.01 -10.77
N PRO A 41 29.06 21.35 -11.59
CA PRO A 41 30.20 20.47 -11.81
C PRO A 41 30.94 20.22 -10.48
N GLY A 42 31.33 18.97 -10.24
CA GLY A 42 32.11 18.56 -9.06
C GLY A 42 31.33 18.39 -7.76
N VAL A 43 30.00 18.54 -7.78
CA VAL A 43 29.15 18.29 -6.61
C VAL A 43 29.10 16.78 -6.31
N VAL A 44 29.22 16.45 -5.02
CA VAL A 44 29.03 15.09 -4.51
C VAL A 44 27.75 14.98 -3.68
N PRO A 45 27.02 13.86 -3.75
CA PRO A 45 25.85 13.63 -2.91
C PRO A 45 26.28 13.62 -1.43
N SER A 46 25.72 14.53 -0.64
CA SER A 46 26.07 14.71 0.78
C SER A 46 24.97 14.20 1.71
N ILE A 47 23.75 13.98 1.21
CA ILE A 47 22.60 13.57 2.01
C ILE A 47 22.40 12.07 1.80
N PHE A 48 22.94 11.30 2.74
CA PHE A 48 22.62 9.88 2.89
C PHE A 48 21.96 9.71 4.24
N ASP A 49 20.64 9.64 4.25
CA ASP A 49 19.89 9.21 5.43
C ASP A 49 20.16 7.71 5.61
N SER A 50 21.27 7.37 6.26
CA SER A 50 21.49 6.01 6.70
C SER A 50 20.46 5.73 7.80
N VAL A 51 19.38 5.03 7.46
CA VAL A 51 18.56 4.38 8.48
C VAL A 51 19.53 3.49 9.25
N SER A 52 19.75 3.83 10.51
CA SER A 52 20.58 3.05 11.43
C SER A 52 19.96 1.67 11.56
N HIS A 53 20.34 0.76 10.67
CA HIS A 53 19.89 -0.62 10.68
C HIS A 53 20.75 -1.38 11.70
N SER A 54 20.44 -1.11 12.97
CA SER A 54 20.81 -1.77 14.23
C SER A 54 20.65 -0.68 15.28
N GLN A 55 19.66 -0.69 16.17
CA GLN A 55 19.39 -1.74 17.13
C GLN A 55 17.90 -1.84 17.49
N GLY A 56 17.54 -3.02 18.00
CA GLY A 56 16.17 -3.51 18.17
C GLY A 56 15.21 -2.63 18.97
N LYS A 57 13.97 -2.54 18.47
CA LYS A 57 12.78 -3.16 19.05
C LYS A 57 11.62 -3.00 18.08
N ARG A 58 10.74 -4.00 18.06
CA ARG A 58 9.50 -4.00 17.28
C ARG A 58 8.61 -2.85 17.77
N GLU A 59 8.21 -1.96 16.88
CA GLU A 59 6.99 -1.17 17.09
C GLU A 59 6.33 -0.90 15.74
N LYS A 60 5.10 -1.42 15.59
CA LYS A 60 4.28 -1.25 14.39
C LYS A 60 3.79 0.19 14.36
N LEU A 61 4.44 1.06 13.59
CA LEU A 61 3.95 2.41 13.37
C LEU A 61 2.90 2.41 12.26
N HIS A 62 1.63 2.46 12.67
CA HIS A 62 0.55 3.00 11.86
C HIS A 62 0.87 4.47 11.55
N TYR A 63 1.19 4.80 10.30
CA TYR A 63 1.27 6.19 9.88
C TYR A 63 -0.02 6.60 9.15
N ARG A 64 -0.87 7.32 9.87
CA ARG A 64 -2.02 8.08 9.32
C ARG A 64 -1.57 9.52 9.09
N LYS A 65 -1.68 9.94 7.83
CA LYS A 65 -1.95 11.28 7.25
C LYS A 65 -1.64 12.53 8.10
N ASN A 66 -0.80 13.41 7.56
CA ASN A 66 -1.03 14.87 7.51
C ASN A 66 -0.25 15.46 6.33
N PHE A 67 -0.94 15.78 5.23
CA PHE A 67 -0.42 16.66 4.18
C PHE A 67 -1.20 17.97 4.28
N THR A 68 -0.61 18.96 4.93
CA THR A 68 -1.14 20.31 5.02
C THR A 68 -0.96 20.99 3.67
N LEU A 69 -2.03 21.13 2.89
CA LEU A 69 -2.01 21.96 1.69
C LEU A 69 -2.02 23.43 2.12
N LYS A 70 -0.93 24.14 1.82
CA LYS A 70 -0.88 25.59 1.88
C LYS A 70 -1.80 26.15 0.79
N ALA A 71 -2.87 26.83 1.19
CA ALA A 71 -3.71 27.61 0.29
C ALA A 71 -3.05 28.97 -0.01
N LEU A 72 -2.86 29.30 -1.29
CA LEU A 72 -2.58 30.64 -1.82
C LEU A 72 -2.96 30.66 -3.33
N PRO A 73 -3.21 31.85 -3.91
CA PRO A 73 -4.49 32.55 -3.99
C PRO A 73 -5.20 32.35 -5.35
N VAL A 74 -6.50 32.58 -5.35
CA VAL A 74 -7.36 32.65 -6.55
C VAL A 74 -6.96 33.86 -7.39
N THR A 75 -6.40 33.62 -8.58
CA THR A 75 -6.35 34.63 -9.65
C THR A 75 -7.50 34.36 -10.61
N ASN A 76 -8.57 35.15 -10.48
CA ASN A 76 -9.62 35.27 -11.48
C ASN A 76 -9.04 36.01 -12.69
N HIS A 77 -8.67 35.28 -13.73
CA HIS A 77 -8.46 35.87 -15.05
C HIS A 77 -9.64 35.51 -15.95
N ASN A 78 -10.57 36.46 -16.01
CA ASN A 78 -11.66 36.49 -16.99
C ASN A 78 -11.04 36.56 -18.39
N HIS A 79 -11.14 35.48 -19.16
CA HIS A 79 -10.84 35.49 -20.59
C HIS A 79 -11.98 36.22 -21.32
N LYS A 80 -11.69 37.45 -21.75
CA LYS A 80 -12.52 38.23 -22.67
C LYS A 80 -12.41 37.61 -24.06
N LEU A 81 -13.51 37.07 -24.57
CA LEU A 81 -13.71 36.73 -25.98
C LEU A 81 -13.54 37.98 -26.85
N VAL A 82 -12.65 37.90 -27.84
CA VAL A 82 -12.72 38.71 -29.07
C VAL A 82 -12.30 37.80 -30.23
N ASP A 83 -13.27 37.54 -31.10
CA ASP A 83 -13.13 37.01 -32.44
C ASP A 83 -12.15 37.84 -33.28
N THR A 84 -11.33 37.18 -34.10
CA THR A 84 -11.28 37.33 -35.57
C THR A 84 -9.94 36.84 -36.11
N SER A 85 -9.98 35.81 -36.95
CA SER A 85 -9.36 35.76 -38.28
C SER A 85 -9.09 34.32 -38.70
N SER A 86 -9.67 33.98 -39.85
CA SER A 86 -9.63 32.70 -40.53
C SER A 86 -8.22 32.23 -40.89
N CYS A 87 -7.97 30.93 -40.71
CA CYS A 87 -7.23 30.15 -41.68
C CYS A 87 -7.76 28.71 -41.62
N VAL A 88 -8.47 28.32 -42.68
CA VAL A 88 -8.88 26.94 -42.94
C VAL A 88 -7.67 26.26 -43.56
N GLU A 89 -6.94 25.46 -42.79
CA GLU A 89 -6.12 24.40 -43.38
C GLU A 89 -5.96 23.24 -42.39
N GLU A 90 -6.35 22.07 -42.88
CA GLU A 90 -6.22 20.74 -42.30
C GLU A 90 -6.87 20.46 -40.94
N PHE A 91 -8.00 19.76 -41.02
CA PHE A 91 -8.51 18.83 -40.02
C PHE A 91 -7.47 17.75 -39.69
N GLN A 92 -6.40 18.10 -38.97
CA GLN A 92 -5.75 17.14 -38.10
C GLN A 92 -6.61 17.12 -36.86
N SER A 93 -7.43 16.08 -36.73
CA SER A 93 -8.19 15.73 -35.54
C SER A 93 -7.37 16.07 -34.30
N GLN A 94 -7.65 17.25 -33.73
CA GLN A 94 -7.14 17.70 -32.45
C GLN A 94 -7.70 16.68 -31.46
N PHE A 95 -6.89 15.66 -31.21
CA PHE A 95 -7.11 14.69 -30.17
C PHE A 95 -7.50 15.47 -28.93
N ILE A 96 -8.75 15.33 -28.50
CA ILE A 96 -9.18 15.72 -27.17
C ILE A 96 -8.45 14.77 -26.22
N PHE A 97 -7.18 15.06 -25.96
CA PHE A 97 -6.37 14.51 -24.88
C PHE A 97 -6.11 15.60 -23.84
N GLU A 98 -7.04 16.55 -23.73
CA GLU A 98 -7.09 17.45 -22.60
C GLU A 98 -7.83 16.70 -21.48
N HIS A 99 -7.15 16.43 -20.36
CA HIS A 99 -7.69 15.86 -19.10
C HIS A 99 -7.61 14.33 -18.86
N SER A 100 -6.51 13.66 -19.23
CA SER A 100 -6.19 12.29 -18.73
C SER A 100 -5.11 12.25 -17.64
N TYR A 101 -4.94 13.34 -16.88
CA TYR A 101 -3.79 13.52 -15.99
C TYR A 101 -4.11 13.19 -14.53
N SER A 102 -4.11 11.90 -14.19
CA SER A 102 -3.70 11.44 -12.85
C SER A 102 -3.36 9.96 -12.77
N VAL A 103 -3.61 9.17 -13.82
CA VAL A 103 -3.27 7.75 -13.79
C VAL A 103 -2.06 7.48 -14.66
N MET A 104 -0.91 7.31 -14.00
CA MET A 104 0.39 7.07 -14.64
C MET A 104 0.53 5.67 -15.26
N ASP A 105 -0.44 4.78 -15.03
CA ASP A 105 -0.45 3.42 -15.54
C ASP A 105 -1.41 3.30 -16.74
N SER A 106 -1.03 2.51 -17.74
CA SER A 106 -1.91 2.14 -18.84
C SER A 106 -3.22 1.50 -18.31
N PRO A 107 -4.39 1.76 -18.93
CA PRO A 107 -5.66 1.14 -18.54
C PRO A 107 -5.59 -0.38 -18.39
N LYS A 108 -4.81 -1.06 -19.24
CA LYS A 108 -4.58 -2.52 -19.14
C LYS A 108 -3.86 -2.91 -17.86
N LYS A 109 -2.83 -2.14 -17.48
CA LYS A 109 -2.03 -2.37 -16.27
C LYS A 109 -2.84 -2.13 -15.00
N LEU A 110 -3.72 -1.13 -15.00
CA LEU A 110 -4.66 -0.88 -13.91
C LEU A 110 -5.66 -2.03 -13.75
N LYS A 111 -6.24 -2.49 -14.86
CA LYS A 111 -7.15 -3.64 -14.85
C LYS A 111 -6.47 -4.87 -14.24
N HIS A 112 -5.27 -5.20 -14.68
CA HIS A 112 -4.51 -6.33 -14.13
C HIS A 112 -4.23 -6.16 -12.62
N LYS A 113 -3.89 -4.95 -12.16
CA LYS A 113 -3.72 -4.69 -10.73
C LYS A 113 -5.03 -4.88 -9.95
N LEU A 114 -6.15 -4.43 -10.51
CA LEU A 114 -7.46 -4.59 -9.88
C LEU A 114 -7.85 -6.07 -9.80
N ASP A 115 -7.74 -6.81 -10.92
CA ASP A 115 -8.02 -8.24 -10.98
C ASP A 115 -7.17 -9.03 -9.99
N HIS A 116 -5.88 -8.68 -9.86
CA HIS A 116 -4.97 -9.29 -8.91
C HIS A 116 -5.40 -9.03 -7.45
N VAL A 117 -5.70 -7.78 -7.10
CA VAL A 117 -6.15 -7.44 -5.74
C VAL A 117 -7.49 -8.10 -5.42
N ILE A 118 -8.40 -8.22 -6.39
CA ILE A 118 -9.67 -8.94 -6.23
C ILE A 118 -9.38 -10.42 -5.93
N SER A 119 -8.51 -11.07 -6.70
CA SER A 119 -8.14 -12.46 -6.48
C SER A 119 -7.53 -12.68 -5.08
N GLU A 120 -6.61 -11.82 -4.65
CA GLU A 120 -6.02 -11.92 -3.30
C GLU A 120 -7.06 -11.74 -2.19
N LEU A 121 -8.03 -10.83 -2.38
CA LEU A 121 -9.12 -10.64 -1.43
C LEU A 121 -10.01 -11.88 -1.36
N GLU A 122 -10.38 -12.46 -2.50
CA GLU A 122 -11.18 -13.69 -2.55
C GLU A 122 -10.47 -14.86 -1.87
N ASP A 123 -9.17 -15.04 -2.14
CA ASP A 123 -8.36 -16.10 -1.53
C ASP A 123 -8.24 -15.93 -0.01
N THR A 124 -7.97 -14.71 0.46
CA THR A 124 -7.89 -14.41 1.90
C THR A 124 -9.24 -14.60 2.60
N LYS A 125 -10.35 -14.16 1.99
CA LYS A 125 -11.71 -14.40 2.50
C LYS A 125 -12.02 -15.89 2.60
N LYS A 126 -11.68 -16.67 1.57
CA LYS A 126 -11.87 -18.13 1.55
C LYS A 126 -11.02 -18.81 2.62
N SER A 127 -9.77 -18.38 2.78
CA SER A 127 -8.86 -18.87 3.82
C SER A 127 -9.42 -18.60 5.23
N LEU A 128 -9.87 -17.37 5.50
CA LEU A 128 -10.51 -17.00 6.76
C LEU A 128 -11.74 -17.88 7.03
N GLN A 129 -12.62 -18.04 6.04
CA GLN A 129 -13.80 -18.90 6.17
C GLN A 129 -13.42 -20.35 6.48
N ASN A 130 -12.37 -20.88 5.87
CA ASN A 130 -11.89 -22.24 6.13
C ASN A 130 -11.38 -22.40 7.57
N VAL A 131 -10.64 -21.41 8.08
CA VAL A 131 -10.16 -21.40 9.47
C VAL A 131 -11.33 -21.35 10.45
N LEU A 132 -12.29 -20.45 10.24
CA LEU A 132 -13.51 -20.35 11.05
C LEU A 132 -14.33 -21.64 11.01
N ASN A 133 -14.46 -22.26 9.84
CA ASN A 133 -15.14 -23.53 9.68
C ASN A 133 -14.42 -24.68 10.42
N ARG A 134 -13.08 -24.68 10.40
CA ARG A 134 -12.27 -25.66 11.15
C ARG A 134 -12.47 -25.49 12.65
N GLU A 135 -12.43 -24.25 13.14
CA GLU A 135 -12.68 -23.94 14.54
C GLU A 135 -14.10 -24.37 14.95
N LYS A 136 -15.11 -24.03 14.15
CA LYS A 136 -16.51 -24.45 14.37
C LYS A 136 -16.65 -25.97 14.45
N ARG A 137 -15.94 -26.73 13.60
CA ARG A 137 -15.93 -28.20 13.68
C ARG A 137 -15.25 -28.70 14.95
N PHE A 138 -14.12 -28.11 15.32
CA PHE A 138 -13.40 -28.44 16.56
C PHE A 138 -14.29 -28.20 17.78
N GLN A 139 -14.91 -27.02 17.89
CA GLN A 139 -15.83 -26.66 18.97
C GLN A 139 -17.03 -27.61 19.06
N LYS A 140 -17.62 -28.00 17.93
CA LYS A 140 -18.69 -29.01 17.89
C LYS A 140 -18.22 -30.36 18.43
N SER A 141 -17.03 -30.80 18.01
CA SER A 141 -16.42 -32.05 18.51
C SER A 141 -16.15 -31.95 20.01
N LEU A 142 -15.60 -30.83 20.48
CA LEU A 142 -15.29 -30.61 21.89
C LEU A 142 -16.57 -30.64 22.75
N ARG A 143 -17.63 -29.93 22.34
CA ARG A 143 -18.93 -29.98 23.02
C ARG A 143 -19.51 -31.39 23.08
N LYS A 144 -19.34 -32.19 22.02
CA LYS A 144 -19.75 -33.60 22.01
C LYS A 144 -18.97 -34.39 23.06
N THR A 145 -17.65 -34.27 23.09
CA THR A 145 -16.81 -34.97 24.08
C THR A 145 -17.10 -34.55 25.53
N ILE A 146 -17.30 -33.26 25.79
CA ILE A 146 -17.64 -32.77 27.14
C ILE A 146 -18.97 -33.38 27.61
N ARG A 147 -19.95 -33.51 26.71
CA ARG A 147 -21.23 -34.14 27.02
C ARG A 147 -21.05 -35.62 27.36
N GLU A 148 -20.33 -36.37 26.53
CA GLU A 148 -20.04 -37.80 26.76
C GLU A 148 -19.36 -38.01 28.13
N LEU A 149 -18.32 -37.22 28.43
CA LEU A 149 -17.62 -37.28 29.71
C LEU A 149 -18.52 -36.94 30.92
N LYS A 150 -19.48 -36.03 30.73
CA LYS A 150 -20.43 -35.63 31.76
C LYS A 150 -21.49 -36.70 32.00
N ASP A 151 -22.01 -37.30 30.93
CA ASP A 151 -23.01 -38.37 30.97
C ASP A 151 -22.43 -39.65 31.62
N GLU A 152 -21.14 -39.92 31.40
CA GLU A 152 -20.39 -41.00 32.06
C GLU A 152 -19.87 -40.63 33.46
N CYS A 153 -20.18 -39.44 33.97
CA CYS A 153 -19.72 -38.93 35.27
C CYS A 153 -18.19 -38.93 35.46
N LEU A 154 -17.42 -38.87 34.37
CA LEU A 154 -15.95 -38.89 34.38
C LEU A 154 -15.33 -37.53 34.76
N ILE A 155 -16.14 -36.46 34.75
CA ILE A 155 -15.70 -35.11 35.10
C ILE A 155 -16.65 -34.48 36.11
N SER A 156 -16.10 -33.61 36.97
CA SER A 156 -16.88 -32.81 37.93
C SER A 156 -17.80 -31.83 37.21
N GLN A 157 -18.97 -31.56 37.80
CA GLN A 157 -19.91 -30.56 37.30
C GLN A 157 -19.28 -29.16 37.17
N GLU A 158 -18.36 -28.80 38.07
CA GLU A 158 -17.63 -27.54 38.01
C GLU A 158 -16.67 -27.51 36.80
N THR A 159 -15.96 -28.61 36.56
CA THR A 159 -15.07 -28.73 35.40
C THR A 159 -15.84 -28.71 34.08
N ALA A 160 -17.00 -29.38 34.00
CA ALA A 160 -17.87 -29.36 32.84
C ALA A 160 -18.36 -27.94 32.52
N LYS A 161 -18.81 -27.19 33.53
CA LYS A 161 -19.25 -25.79 33.36
C LYS A 161 -18.15 -24.89 32.81
N ARG A 162 -16.91 -25.02 33.30
CA ARG A 162 -15.76 -24.24 32.81
C ARG A 162 -15.45 -24.56 31.35
N LEU A 163 -15.51 -25.83 30.95
CA LEU A 163 -15.28 -26.26 29.57
C LEU A 163 -16.42 -25.84 28.63
N GLU A 164 -17.67 -25.90 29.09
CA GLU A 164 -18.83 -25.42 28.33
C GLU A 164 -18.75 -23.90 28.10
N ALA A 165 -18.32 -23.12 29.10
CA ALA A 165 -18.13 -21.67 28.98
C ALA A 165 -17.11 -21.32 27.86
N PHE A 166 -15.98 -22.04 27.80
CA PHE A 166 -14.98 -21.86 26.75
C PHE A 166 -15.55 -22.08 25.32
N CYS A 167 -16.60 -22.89 25.18
CA CYS A 167 -17.22 -23.16 23.89
C CYS A 167 -18.26 -22.10 23.49
N TRP A 168 -18.79 -21.30 24.42
CA TRP A 168 -19.88 -20.33 24.19
C TRP A 168 -19.41 -19.01 23.58
N ASP A 169 -18.21 -18.55 23.90
CA ASP A 169 -17.67 -17.25 23.46
C ASP A 169 -17.60 -17.08 21.93
N TRP A 170 -17.70 -18.16 21.15
CA TRP A 170 -17.64 -18.15 19.69
C TRP A 170 -19.00 -18.16 18.95
N CYS A 171 -20.13 -18.33 19.66
CA CYS A 171 -21.44 -18.44 19.00
C CYS A 171 -22.07 -17.07 18.63
N GLN A 172 -21.62 -15.98 19.25
CA GLN A 172 -22.25 -14.66 19.10
C GLN A 172 -21.97 -14.01 17.73
N GLU A 173 -20.76 -14.19 17.17
CA GLU A 173 -20.34 -13.49 15.93
C GLU A 173 -21.00 -14.04 14.65
N SER A 174 -21.64 -15.21 14.71
CA SER A 174 -22.31 -15.78 13.53
C SER A 174 -23.75 -15.31 13.32
N ILE A 175 -24.37 -14.62 14.28
CA ILE A 175 -25.77 -14.18 14.17
C ILE A 175 -25.87 -12.81 13.48
N GLU A 176 -24.83 -11.98 13.49
CA GLU A 176 -24.89 -10.63 12.93
C GLU A 176 -24.63 -10.54 11.41
N GLN A 177 -24.16 -11.62 10.76
CA GLN A 177 -23.98 -11.63 9.30
C GLN A 177 -25.24 -12.00 8.51
N ASP A 178 -26.26 -12.59 9.15
CA ASP A 178 -27.51 -12.98 8.48
C ASP A 178 -28.60 -11.88 8.50
N TYR A 179 -28.33 -10.72 9.12
CA TYR A 179 -29.28 -9.59 9.21
C TYR A 179 -29.02 -8.45 8.22
N ILE A 180 -28.06 -8.59 7.30
CA ILE A 180 -27.80 -7.62 6.23
C ILE A 180 -27.79 -8.35 4.88
N SER A 181 -28.97 -8.69 4.39
CA SER A 181 -29.25 -9.02 2.98
C SER A 181 -30.64 -8.55 2.62
#